data_AF-A0A2E7UQA0-F1
#
_entry.id   AF-A0A2E7UQA0-F1
#
_cell.length_a   1.000
_cell.length_b   1.000
_cell.length_c   1.000
_cell.angle_alpha   90.00
_cell.angle_beta   90.00
_cell.angle_gamma   90.00
#
_symmetry.space_group_name_H-M   'P 1'
#
loop_
_entity.id
_entity.type
_entity.pdbx_description
1 polymer ?
#
loop_
_entity_poly.entity_id
_entity_poly.type
_entity_poly.pdbx_seq_one_letter_code
_entity_poly.pdbx_strand_id
1 'polypeptide(L)'
;MALGALQLGELDHYTLIVRDAFSVARFHVDVLGFRPARIQLVNAGAAPAGSHDMLNHVLWLPGSTEKVMVVTEGLTEDSIFRRYLEEFGPGVHHVAYAVDDIEAALEQLRARGVRTTSEQILRDPVSGLRQIFLSREHCGYFLELIERGDRTVAGNFVEDNMAALANTMHQYLDPVDEPSVVPDPAVLIPRARTEVMAVMADPFRLPEWTGHRMIRAVGGSVVEARMHGDLALSVVPDASGVDYTWRRGDASKTVRIDVVAASGGTGVSVSLQHIPVEARASLAEILGAELRALAAVVQGRPDQITAEDRDRLDAWHLVLHQRVGV
;
A
#
# COMPACT_ATOMS: atom_id res chain seq x y z
N MET A 1 17.62 -23.32 6.31
CA MET A 1 18.61 -22.22 6.45
C MET A 1 17.88 -20.93 6.14
N ALA A 2 18.11 -19.86 6.90
CA ALA A 2 17.54 -18.54 6.56
C ALA A 2 18.08 -18.13 5.18
N LEU A 3 17.19 -17.78 4.25
CA LEU A 3 17.60 -17.26 2.95
C LEU A 3 18.33 -15.93 3.21
N GLY A 4 19.56 -15.78 2.71
CA GLY A 4 20.34 -14.54 2.84
C GLY A 4 19.68 -13.37 2.11
N ALA A 5 20.24 -12.15 2.18
CA ALA A 5 19.73 -11.04 1.38
C ALA A 5 19.86 -11.35 -0.13
N LEU A 6 18.86 -10.92 -0.92
CA LEU A 6 18.99 -10.94 -2.39
C LEU A 6 20.19 -10.05 -2.77
N GLN A 7 21.11 -10.59 -3.56
CA GLN A 7 22.23 -9.82 -4.08
C GLN A 7 21.73 -8.97 -5.23
N LEU A 8 21.77 -7.65 -5.05
CA LEU A 8 21.52 -6.68 -6.09
C LEU A 8 22.86 -6.16 -6.61
N GLY A 9 22.91 -5.93 -7.92
CA GLY A 9 23.97 -5.15 -8.54
C GLY A 9 23.77 -3.65 -8.28
N GLU A 10 24.47 -2.85 -9.08
CA GLU A 10 24.34 -1.40 -8.99
C GLU A 10 22.93 -0.92 -9.38
N LEU A 11 22.58 0.29 -8.93
CA LEU A 11 21.50 1.06 -9.53
C LEU A 11 21.67 1.06 -11.06
N ASP A 12 20.59 0.87 -11.82
CA ASP A 12 20.59 1.02 -13.27
C ASP A 12 20.02 2.39 -13.66
N HIS A 13 18.79 2.65 -13.21
CA HIS A 13 18.09 3.91 -13.41
C HIS A 13 16.98 4.12 -12.37
N TYR A 14 16.44 5.33 -12.33
CA TYR A 14 15.18 5.59 -11.65
C TYR A 14 14.27 6.45 -12.53
N THR A 15 12.97 6.32 -12.33
CA THR A 15 11.97 7.02 -13.14
C THR A 15 11.12 7.91 -12.26
N LEU A 16 10.96 9.16 -12.68
CA LEU A 16 10.02 10.11 -12.10
C LEU A 16 8.75 10.13 -12.93
N ILE A 17 7.60 10.14 -12.27
CA ILE A 17 6.31 10.46 -12.88
C ILE A 17 5.90 11.88 -12.49
N VAL A 18 5.61 12.71 -13.50
CA VAL A 18 5.34 14.13 -13.31
C VAL A 18 4.24 14.62 -14.26
N ARG A 19 3.69 15.80 -13.96
CA ARG A 19 2.65 16.43 -14.79
C ARG A 19 3.19 17.09 -16.05
N ASP A 20 4.44 17.57 -16.01
CA ASP A 20 5.12 18.27 -17.09
C ASP A 20 6.58 17.80 -17.13
N ALA A 21 6.85 16.80 -17.97
CA ALA A 21 8.18 16.19 -18.08
C ALA A 21 9.19 17.16 -18.68
N PHE A 22 8.76 18.07 -19.56
CA PHE A 22 9.64 19.05 -20.17
C PHE A 22 10.19 20.02 -19.12
N SER A 23 9.32 20.63 -18.32
CA SER A 23 9.70 21.57 -17.26
C SER A 23 10.62 20.93 -16.22
N VAL A 24 10.28 19.71 -15.80
CA VAL A 24 11.10 18.95 -14.84
C VAL A 24 12.44 18.56 -15.44
N ALA A 25 12.49 18.11 -16.69
CA ALA A 25 13.75 17.79 -17.37
C ALA A 25 14.64 19.02 -17.53
N ARG A 26 14.07 20.19 -17.89
CA ARG A 26 14.80 21.47 -17.97
C ARG A 26 15.40 21.86 -16.64
N PHE A 27 14.65 21.75 -15.54
CA PHE A 27 15.18 21.98 -14.20
C PHE A 27 16.39 21.08 -13.90
N HIS A 28 16.31 19.78 -14.19
CA HIS A 28 17.42 18.86 -13.95
C HIS A 28 18.65 19.19 -14.80
N VAL A 29 18.46 19.57 -16.07
CA VAL A 29 19.55 19.91 -16.98
C VAL A 29 20.18 21.26 -16.63
N ASP A 30 19.37 22.30 -16.52
CA ASP A 30 19.84 23.69 -16.40
C ASP A 30 20.33 24.03 -14.99
N VAL A 31 19.73 23.41 -13.96
CA VAL A 31 20.00 23.75 -12.55
C VAL A 31 20.83 22.67 -11.87
N LEU A 32 20.53 21.40 -12.11
CA LEU A 32 21.16 20.28 -11.39
C LEU A 32 22.31 19.60 -12.16
N GLY A 33 22.59 20.03 -13.40
CA GLY A 33 23.74 19.55 -14.17
C GLY A 33 23.57 18.15 -14.78
N PHE A 34 22.33 17.67 -14.92
CA PHE A 34 22.05 16.45 -15.67
C PHE A 34 22.33 16.70 -17.15
N ARG A 35 22.71 15.66 -17.90
CA ARG A 35 22.93 15.77 -19.35
C ARG A 35 21.80 15.09 -20.10
N PRO A 36 21.16 15.73 -21.08
CA PRO A 36 20.14 15.07 -21.88
C PRO A 36 20.76 13.89 -22.65
N ALA A 37 20.08 12.75 -22.63
CA ALA A 37 20.46 11.57 -23.40
C ALA A 37 19.57 11.43 -24.64
N ARG A 38 18.26 11.35 -24.44
CA ARG A 38 17.26 11.27 -25.52
C ARG A 38 15.86 11.62 -25.02
N ILE A 39 14.97 11.89 -25.95
CA ILE A 39 13.52 11.92 -25.71
C ILE A 39 12.92 10.71 -26.41
N GLN A 40 12.04 10.00 -25.73
CA GLN A 40 11.38 8.80 -26.24
C GLN A 40 9.87 8.94 -26.07
N LEU A 41 9.15 8.72 -27.16
CA LEU A 41 7.70 8.66 -27.18
C LEU A 41 7.31 7.20 -27.30
N VAL A 42 6.37 6.75 -26.47
CA VAL A 42 5.92 5.35 -26.45
C VAL A 42 4.40 5.34 -26.52
N ASN A 43 3.86 4.35 -27.22
CA ASN A 43 2.44 4.02 -27.16
C ASN A 43 2.29 2.75 -26.31
N ALA A 44 1.84 2.90 -25.07
CA ALA A 44 1.58 1.81 -24.14
C ALA A 44 0.20 1.16 -24.36
N GLY A 45 -0.65 1.72 -25.23
CA GLY A 45 -1.92 1.15 -25.67
C GLY A 45 -3.14 2.07 -25.48
N ALA A 46 -2.97 3.25 -24.88
CA ALA A 46 -4.04 4.22 -24.64
C ALA A 46 -4.14 5.31 -25.72
N ALA A 47 -3.25 5.30 -26.73
CA ALA A 47 -3.31 6.20 -27.88
C ALA A 47 -3.60 5.42 -29.19
N PRO A 48 -4.26 6.04 -30.18
CA PRO A 48 -4.46 5.43 -31.50
C PRO A 48 -3.13 5.01 -32.15
N ALA A 49 -3.19 4.02 -33.04
CA ALA A 49 -2.01 3.59 -33.81
C ALA A 49 -1.33 4.78 -34.51
N GLY A 50 -0.01 4.91 -34.35
CA GLY A 50 0.78 6.04 -34.86
C GLY A 50 0.79 7.29 -33.97
N SER A 51 0.12 7.26 -32.81
CA SER A 51 0.19 8.27 -31.74
C SER A 51 0.87 7.70 -30.49
N HIS A 52 1.05 8.53 -29.45
CA HIS A 52 1.77 8.16 -28.23
C HIS A 52 0.99 8.61 -26.99
N ASP A 53 1.06 7.84 -25.91
CA ASP A 53 0.42 8.11 -24.61
C ASP A 53 1.45 8.31 -23.48
N MET A 54 2.74 8.19 -23.79
CA MET A 54 3.87 8.30 -22.87
C MET A 54 4.99 9.14 -23.48
N LEU A 55 5.48 10.12 -22.73
CA LEU A 55 6.68 10.90 -23.03
C LEU A 55 7.75 10.62 -21.97
N ASN A 56 8.97 10.33 -22.41
CA ASN A 56 10.13 10.12 -21.56
C ASN A 56 11.27 11.06 -21.93
N HIS A 57 11.77 11.83 -20.97
CA HIS A 57 13.06 12.48 -21.05
C HIS A 57 14.10 11.64 -20.31
N VAL A 58 15.02 11.00 -21.05
CA VAL A 58 16.13 10.24 -20.46
C VAL A 58 17.31 11.17 -20.27
N LEU A 59 17.80 11.27 -19.05
CA LEU A 59 18.87 12.17 -18.64
C LEU A 59 19.99 11.37 -17.95
N TRP A 60 21.24 11.59 -18.33
CA TRP A 60 22.40 11.07 -17.60
C TRP A 60 22.53 11.77 -16.25
N LEU A 61 22.78 10.98 -15.20
CA LEU A 61 23.04 11.54 -13.87
C LEU A 61 24.33 12.39 -13.88
N PRO A 62 24.39 13.47 -13.07
CA PRO A 62 25.62 14.23 -12.88
C PRO A 62 26.75 13.32 -12.42
N GLY A 63 27.91 13.41 -13.07
CA GLY A 63 29.08 12.58 -12.75
C GLY A 63 29.00 11.12 -13.19
N SER A 64 27.91 10.69 -13.84
CA SER A 64 27.78 9.34 -14.40
C SER A 64 27.77 9.33 -15.93
N THR A 65 28.34 8.26 -16.49
CA THR A 65 28.23 7.91 -17.92
C THR A 65 27.40 6.66 -18.16
N GLU A 66 26.90 6.03 -17.09
CA GLU A 66 26.26 4.71 -17.15
C GLU A 66 24.94 4.66 -16.41
N LYS A 67 24.54 5.72 -15.71
CA LYS A 67 23.30 5.78 -14.94
C LYS A 67 22.43 6.90 -15.44
N VAL A 68 21.14 6.62 -15.58
CA VAL A 68 20.16 7.60 -16.07
C VAL A 68 19.02 7.79 -15.10
N MET A 69 18.38 8.94 -15.21
CA MET A 69 17.03 9.17 -14.74
C MET A 69 16.11 9.28 -15.94
N VAL A 70 14.90 8.76 -15.83
CA VAL A 70 13.83 8.96 -16.82
C VAL A 70 12.75 9.85 -16.21
N VAL A 71 12.40 10.94 -16.88
CA VAL A 71 11.28 11.81 -16.47
C VAL A 71 10.11 11.51 -17.39
N THR A 72 9.05 10.95 -16.83
CA THR A 72 7.88 10.43 -17.55
C THR A 72 6.66 11.32 -17.36
N GLU A 73 5.92 11.52 -18.44
CA GLU A 73 4.60 12.17 -18.47
C GLU A 73 3.62 11.33 -19.29
N GLY A 74 2.38 11.21 -18.80
CA GLY A 74 1.27 10.62 -19.57
C GLY A 74 0.62 11.68 -20.48
N LEU A 75 0.57 11.39 -21.77
CA LEU A 75 0.13 12.35 -22.81
C LEU A 75 -1.38 12.32 -23.10
N THR A 76 -2.09 11.30 -22.63
CA THR A 76 -3.54 11.15 -22.78
C THR A 76 -4.20 10.95 -21.41
N GLU A 77 -5.51 11.22 -21.29
CA GLU A 77 -6.25 11.00 -20.05
C GLU A 77 -6.25 9.52 -19.64
N ASP A 78 -6.40 8.62 -20.61
CA ASP A 78 -6.40 7.17 -20.40
C ASP A 78 -4.98 6.58 -20.24
N SER A 79 -3.93 7.40 -20.31
CA SER A 79 -2.55 6.95 -20.12
C SER A 79 -2.38 6.35 -18.73
N ILE A 80 -1.82 5.15 -18.67
CA ILE A 80 -1.52 4.47 -17.40
C ILE A 80 -0.64 5.34 -16.48
N PHE A 81 0.26 6.13 -17.07
CA PHE A 81 1.13 7.06 -16.36
C PHE A 81 0.37 8.27 -15.81
N ARG A 82 -0.64 8.74 -16.54
CA ARG A 82 -1.52 9.82 -16.08
C ARG A 82 -2.40 9.35 -14.92
N ARG A 83 -2.99 8.17 -15.03
CA ARG A 83 -3.76 7.52 -13.95
C ARG A 83 -2.89 7.30 -12.71
N TYR A 84 -1.66 6.80 -12.88
CA TYR A 84 -0.71 6.64 -11.77
C TYR A 84 -0.41 7.97 -11.08
N LEU A 85 -0.15 9.03 -11.85
CA LEU A 85 0.11 10.37 -11.32
C LEU A 85 -1.08 10.91 -10.50
N GLU A 86 -2.31 10.65 -10.95
CA GLU A 86 -3.52 11.11 -10.29
C GLU A 86 -3.79 10.36 -8.98
N GLU A 87 -3.53 9.05 -8.97
CA GLU A 87 -3.71 8.19 -7.80
C GLU A 87 -2.63 8.41 -6.73
N PHE A 88 -1.35 8.46 -7.14
CA PHE A 88 -0.21 8.44 -6.22
C PHE A 88 0.56 9.76 -6.11
N GLY A 89 0.22 10.75 -6.93
CA GLY A 89 0.92 12.04 -6.99
C GLY A 89 2.26 11.96 -7.73
N PRO A 90 2.91 13.13 -7.95
CA PRO A 90 4.20 13.20 -8.62
C PRO A 90 5.33 12.65 -7.72
N GLY A 91 6.31 11.97 -8.30
CA GLY A 91 7.42 11.43 -7.54
C GLY A 91 8.16 10.29 -8.24
N VAL A 92 8.88 9.47 -7.47
CA VAL A 92 9.55 8.27 -7.98
C VAL A 92 8.49 7.23 -8.33
N HIS A 93 8.45 6.83 -9.60
CA HIS A 93 7.59 5.77 -10.11
C HIS A 93 8.24 4.40 -9.89
N HIS A 94 9.50 4.26 -10.28
CA HIS A 94 10.29 3.07 -9.98
C HIS A 94 11.78 3.34 -9.83
N VAL A 95 12.46 2.40 -9.18
CA VAL A 95 13.93 2.34 -9.06
C VAL A 95 14.40 0.98 -9.54
N ALA A 96 15.35 0.96 -10.47
CA ALA A 96 15.86 -0.26 -11.08
C ALA A 96 17.24 -0.63 -10.54
N TYR A 97 17.41 -1.91 -10.20
CA TYR A 97 18.69 -2.50 -9.80
C TYR A 97 19.08 -3.61 -10.75
N ALA A 98 20.35 -3.60 -11.15
CA ALA A 98 20.92 -4.65 -11.97
C ALA A 98 20.91 -5.98 -11.21
N VAL A 99 20.74 -7.09 -11.92
CA VAL A 99 20.94 -8.45 -11.41
C VAL A 99 21.69 -9.29 -12.44
N ASP A 100 22.55 -10.18 -11.96
CA ASP A 100 23.31 -11.08 -12.82
C ASP A 100 22.44 -12.23 -13.38
N ASP A 101 21.46 -12.69 -12.59
CA ASP A 101 20.50 -13.73 -12.95
C ASP A 101 19.11 -13.38 -12.40
N ILE A 102 18.27 -12.86 -13.28
CA ILE A 102 16.90 -12.41 -12.96
C ILE A 102 15.96 -13.59 -12.65
N GLU A 103 16.21 -14.79 -13.18
CA GLU A 103 15.42 -15.99 -12.87
C GLU A 103 15.66 -16.40 -11.42
N ALA A 104 16.94 -16.52 -11.03
CA ALA A 104 17.34 -16.86 -9.67
C ALA A 104 16.88 -15.80 -8.67
N ALA A 105 16.95 -14.52 -9.03
CA ALA A 105 16.45 -13.42 -8.21
C ALA A 105 14.92 -13.49 -8.02
N LEU A 106 14.17 -13.78 -9.09
CA LEU A 106 12.71 -13.90 -9.03
C LEU A 106 12.26 -15.12 -8.23
N GLU A 107 12.91 -16.28 -8.38
CA GLU A 107 12.64 -17.47 -7.55
C GLU A 107 12.84 -17.16 -6.06
N GLN A 108 13.93 -16.48 -5.75
CA GLN A 108 14.22 -16.00 -4.40
C GLN A 108 13.16 -15.06 -3.85
N LEU A 109 12.68 -14.09 -4.65
CA LEU A 109 11.62 -13.17 -4.23
C LEU A 109 10.28 -13.89 -4.00
N ARG A 110 9.92 -14.82 -4.90
CA ARG A 110 8.73 -15.66 -4.76
C ARG A 110 8.77 -16.51 -3.49
N ALA A 111 9.92 -17.12 -3.17
CA ALA A 111 10.11 -17.88 -1.94
C ALA A 111 9.94 -17.02 -0.66
N ARG A 112 10.06 -15.69 -0.78
CA ARG A 112 9.85 -14.72 0.31
C ARG A 112 8.47 -14.05 0.25
N GLY A 113 7.57 -14.48 -0.65
CA GLY A 113 6.23 -13.93 -0.79
C GLY A 113 6.19 -12.50 -1.35
N VAL A 114 7.25 -12.02 -1.98
CA VAL A 114 7.28 -10.69 -2.58
C VAL A 114 6.48 -10.72 -3.89
N ARG A 115 5.46 -9.87 -3.98
CA ARG A 115 4.60 -9.76 -5.16
C ARG A 115 5.31 -9.02 -6.31
N THR A 116 5.11 -9.50 -7.53
CA THR A 116 5.52 -8.85 -8.78
C THR A 116 4.32 -8.32 -9.55
N THR A 117 4.53 -7.47 -10.55
CA THR A 117 3.46 -6.98 -11.43
C THR A 117 3.08 -7.99 -12.51
N SER A 118 3.93 -8.99 -12.76
CA SER A 118 3.79 -10.03 -13.78
C SER A 118 4.37 -11.35 -13.26
N GLU A 119 3.84 -12.48 -13.74
CA GLU A 119 4.42 -13.81 -13.52
C GLU A 119 5.61 -14.11 -14.44
N GLN A 120 5.75 -13.38 -15.54
CA GLN A 120 6.77 -13.61 -16.54
C GLN A 120 7.75 -12.44 -16.59
N ILE A 121 9.04 -12.78 -16.69
CA ILE A 121 10.11 -11.83 -16.99
C ILE A 121 9.92 -11.36 -18.43
N LEU A 122 9.83 -10.04 -18.61
CA LEU A 122 9.77 -9.46 -19.94
C LEU A 122 11.16 -9.50 -20.57
N ARG A 123 11.23 -9.91 -21.84
CA ARG A 123 12.48 -10.10 -22.56
C ARG A 123 12.40 -9.45 -23.92
N ASP A 124 13.34 -8.55 -24.20
CA ASP A 124 13.54 -8.06 -25.55
C ASP A 124 14.40 -9.07 -26.34
N PRO A 125 13.90 -9.66 -27.44
CA PRO A 125 14.64 -10.65 -28.21
C PRO A 125 15.86 -10.09 -28.94
N VAL A 126 15.90 -8.78 -29.21
CA VAL A 126 16.96 -8.16 -30.03
C VAL A 126 18.18 -7.79 -29.19
N SER A 127 17.98 -7.02 -28.13
CA SER A 127 19.04 -6.57 -27.23
C SER A 127 19.37 -7.60 -26.15
N GLY A 128 18.43 -8.49 -25.83
CA GLY A 128 18.56 -9.45 -24.72
C GLY A 128 18.22 -8.86 -23.35
N LEU A 129 17.70 -7.62 -23.31
CA LEU A 129 17.28 -6.97 -22.07
C LEU A 129 16.15 -7.74 -21.38
N ARG A 130 16.30 -8.00 -20.08
CA ARG A 130 15.27 -8.68 -19.28
C ARG A 130 14.88 -7.83 -18.08
N GLN A 131 13.57 -7.72 -17.83
CA GLN A 131 13.04 -6.79 -16.84
C GLN A 131 11.81 -7.38 -16.13
N ILE A 132 11.64 -7.03 -14.86
CA ILE A 132 10.41 -7.31 -14.11
C ILE A 132 10.21 -6.26 -13.00
N PHE A 133 8.97 -5.82 -12.79
CA PHE A 133 8.63 -4.98 -11.65
C PHE A 133 8.15 -5.81 -10.44
N LEU A 134 8.60 -5.38 -9.28
CA LEU A 134 8.12 -5.77 -7.96
C LEU A 134 7.05 -4.78 -7.51
N SER A 135 6.07 -5.29 -6.75
CA SER A 135 5.00 -4.49 -6.18
C SER A 135 5.52 -3.31 -5.34
N ARG A 136 4.76 -2.22 -5.36
CA ARG A 136 5.05 -1.01 -4.59
C ARG A 136 4.73 -1.10 -3.10
N GLU A 137 4.10 -2.18 -2.65
CA GLU A 137 3.58 -2.34 -1.27
C GLU A 137 4.57 -2.05 -0.16
N HIS A 138 5.85 -2.40 -0.36
CA HIS A 138 6.87 -2.25 0.68
C HIS A 138 7.62 -0.91 0.62
N CYS A 139 7.65 -0.25 -0.54
CA CYS A 139 8.52 0.91 -0.80
C CYS A 139 7.76 2.19 -1.14
N GLY A 140 6.46 2.09 -1.48
CA GLY A 140 5.69 3.21 -2.02
C GLY A 140 6.03 3.56 -3.48
N TYR A 141 6.87 2.78 -4.14
CA TYR A 141 7.21 2.85 -5.57
C TYR A 141 7.54 1.44 -6.08
N PHE A 142 7.45 1.19 -7.39
CA PHE A 142 7.81 -0.12 -7.95
C PHE A 142 9.33 -0.30 -7.92
N LEU A 143 9.83 -1.48 -7.56
CA LEU A 143 11.25 -1.81 -7.78
C LEU A 143 11.37 -2.59 -9.09
N GLU A 144 12.39 -2.33 -9.88
CA GLU A 144 12.68 -3.09 -11.09
C GLU A 144 13.94 -3.93 -10.90
N LEU A 145 13.87 -5.21 -11.26
CA LEU A 145 15.07 -5.99 -11.54
C LEU A 145 15.34 -5.96 -13.04
N ILE A 146 16.58 -5.63 -13.40
CA ILE A 146 17.01 -5.53 -14.79
C ILE A 146 18.27 -6.36 -15.01
N GLU A 147 18.23 -7.27 -15.97
CA GLU A 147 19.38 -8.04 -16.43
C GLU A 147 19.73 -7.57 -17.84
N ARG A 148 20.94 -7.02 -17.97
CA ARG A 148 21.49 -6.46 -19.20
C ARG A 148 22.45 -7.46 -19.83
N GLY A 149 22.16 -7.92 -21.05
CA GLY A 149 23.09 -8.76 -21.82
C GLY A 149 24.18 -7.96 -22.54
N ASP A 150 25.16 -8.64 -23.13
CA ASP A 150 26.36 -8.06 -23.77
C ASP A 150 26.09 -7.00 -24.85
N ARG A 151 24.90 -7.00 -25.44
CA ARG A 151 24.48 -6.08 -26.51
C ARG A 151 23.62 -4.91 -26.01
N THR A 152 23.33 -4.87 -24.72
CA THR A 152 22.56 -3.80 -24.10
C THR A 152 23.52 -2.73 -23.57
N VAL A 153 23.07 -1.46 -23.61
CA VAL A 153 23.84 -0.32 -23.10
C VAL A 153 22.97 0.41 -22.10
N ALA A 154 23.60 0.93 -21.05
CA ALA A 154 22.93 1.75 -20.06
C ALA A 154 22.08 2.87 -20.70
N GLY A 155 20.89 3.08 -20.14
CA GLY A 155 19.96 4.11 -20.58
C GLY A 155 19.32 3.88 -21.95
N ASN A 156 19.57 2.73 -22.60
CA ASN A 156 18.75 2.25 -23.71
C ASN A 156 17.60 1.39 -23.16
N PHE A 157 16.38 1.75 -23.58
CA PHE A 157 15.15 1.03 -23.29
C PHE A 157 14.40 0.81 -24.61
N VAL A 158 13.87 -0.39 -24.81
CA VAL A 158 13.14 -0.77 -26.02
C VAL A 158 11.66 -0.46 -25.83
N GLU A 159 11.04 0.23 -26.79
CA GLU A 159 9.67 0.74 -26.69
C GLU A 159 8.66 -0.37 -26.37
N ASP A 160 8.76 -1.50 -27.07
CA ASP A 160 7.90 -2.67 -26.83
C ASP A 160 8.05 -3.23 -25.41
N ASN A 161 9.27 -3.27 -24.87
CA ASN A 161 9.49 -3.68 -23.48
C ASN A 161 8.90 -2.65 -22.50
N MET A 162 9.05 -1.36 -22.76
CA MET A 162 8.47 -0.30 -21.91
C MET A 162 6.95 -0.38 -21.90
N ALA A 163 6.33 -0.54 -23.07
CA ALA A 163 4.88 -0.71 -23.21
C ALA A 163 4.41 -1.99 -22.49
N ALA A 164 5.10 -3.12 -22.69
CA ALA A 164 4.77 -4.37 -22.03
C ALA A 164 4.89 -4.25 -20.50
N LEU A 165 5.98 -3.67 -19.98
CA LEU A 165 6.18 -3.41 -18.55
C LEU A 165 5.07 -2.53 -18.00
N ALA A 166 4.73 -1.45 -18.70
CA ALA A 166 3.67 -0.55 -18.29
C ALA A 166 2.35 -1.32 -18.13
N ASN A 167 2.00 -2.15 -19.12
CA ASN A 167 0.77 -2.93 -19.09
C ASN A 167 0.67 -3.95 -17.94
N THR A 168 1.80 -4.37 -17.34
CA THR A 168 1.76 -5.22 -16.13
C THR A 168 1.24 -4.48 -14.89
N MET A 169 1.22 -3.15 -14.92
CA MET A 169 0.83 -2.31 -13.79
C MET A 169 -0.67 -2.02 -13.75
N HIS A 170 -1.45 -2.40 -14.78
CA HIS A 170 -2.89 -2.11 -14.86
C HIS A 170 -3.65 -2.58 -13.61
N GLN A 171 -3.33 -3.75 -13.06
CA GLN A 171 -3.93 -4.24 -11.81
C GLN A 171 -3.74 -3.33 -10.57
N TYR A 172 -2.80 -2.38 -10.60
CA TYR A 172 -2.58 -1.41 -9.52
C TYR A 172 -3.34 -0.11 -9.71
N LEU A 173 -3.93 0.10 -10.89
CA LEU A 173 -4.54 1.36 -11.32
C LEU A 173 -5.98 1.17 -11.77
N ASP A 174 -6.31 0.00 -12.28
CA ASP A 174 -7.67 -0.44 -12.49
C ASP A 174 -8.33 -0.58 -11.13
N PRO A 175 -9.56 -0.04 -10.97
CA PRO A 175 -10.33 -0.35 -9.80
C PRO A 175 -10.38 -1.87 -9.71
N VAL A 176 -9.91 -2.41 -8.59
CA VAL A 176 -10.12 -3.81 -8.27
C VAL A 176 -11.60 -4.06 -8.53
N ASP A 177 -11.94 -5.12 -9.27
CA ASP A 177 -13.29 -5.70 -9.16
C ASP A 177 -13.41 -6.16 -7.70
N GLU A 178 -13.65 -5.20 -6.81
CA GLU A 178 -13.91 -5.48 -5.42
C GLU A 178 -15.16 -6.33 -5.41
N PRO A 179 -15.22 -7.38 -4.58
CA PRO A 179 -16.47 -8.07 -4.37
C PRO A 179 -17.53 -7.01 -4.09
N SER A 180 -18.57 -6.97 -4.91
CA SER A 180 -19.62 -5.92 -4.90
C SER A 180 -20.28 -5.74 -3.53
N VAL A 181 -20.01 -6.66 -2.60
CA VAL A 181 -20.31 -6.60 -1.19
C VAL A 181 -19.12 -7.14 -0.38
N VAL A 182 -18.31 -6.26 0.21
CA VAL A 182 -17.47 -6.62 1.36
C VAL A 182 -18.39 -6.81 2.56
N PRO A 183 -18.49 -8.01 3.16
CA PRO A 183 -19.39 -8.23 4.28
C PRO A 183 -18.92 -7.46 5.51
N ASP A 184 -19.88 -7.01 6.32
CA ASP A 184 -19.60 -6.41 7.61
C ASP A 184 -18.86 -7.44 8.50
N PRO A 185 -17.71 -7.09 9.09
CA PRO A 185 -17.00 -7.97 10.01
C PRO A 185 -17.89 -8.29 11.21
N ALA A 186 -18.00 -9.57 11.52
CA ALA A 186 -18.84 -10.06 12.61
C ALA A 186 -18.24 -11.28 13.30
N VAL A 187 -18.54 -11.44 14.60
CA VAL A 187 -18.18 -12.61 15.40
C VAL A 187 -19.33 -13.03 16.30
N LEU A 188 -19.46 -14.33 16.55
CA LEU A 188 -20.34 -14.87 17.58
C LEU A 188 -19.53 -15.16 18.85
N ILE A 189 -19.90 -14.52 19.95
CA ILE A 189 -19.29 -14.73 21.26
C ILE A 189 -20.25 -15.60 22.10
N PRO A 190 -19.86 -16.81 22.55
CA PRO A 190 -20.72 -17.72 23.32
C PRO A 190 -20.80 -17.29 24.81
N ARG A 191 -21.13 -16.02 25.04
CA ARG A 191 -21.38 -15.39 26.34
C ARG A 191 -22.67 -14.57 26.27
N ALA A 192 -23.25 -14.29 27.44
CA ALA A 192 -24.46 -13.47 27.50
C ALA A 192 -24.18 -12.04 27.00
N ARG A 193 -25.18 -11.42 26.37
CA ARG A 193 -25.06 -10.05 25.84
C ARG A 193 -24.62 -9.06 26.91
N THR A 194 -25.10 -9.23 28.14
CA THR A 194 -24.72 -8.39 29.29
C THR A 194 -23.23 -8.49 29.63
N GLU A 195 -22.62 -9.67 29.50
CA GLU A 195 -21.19 -9.86 29.73
C GLU A 195 -20.36 -9.19 28.63
N VAL A 196 -20.75 -9.37 27.36
CA VAL A 196 -20.09 -8.75 26.21
C VAL A 196 -20.16 -7.22 26.29
N MET A 197 -21.36 -6.68 26.54
CA MET A 197 -21.58 -5.25 26.71
C MET A 197 -20.77 -4.66 27.87
N ALA A 198 -20.63 -5.39 28.98
CA ALA A 198 -19.85 -4.92 30.13
C ALA A 198 -18.34 -4.84 29.85
N VAL A 199 -17.82 -5.64 28.91
CA VAL A 199 -16.42 -5.54 28.46
C VAL A 199 -16.28 -4.39 27.46
N MET A 200 -17.18 -4.29 26.48
CA MET A 200 -17.10 -3.26 25.44
C MET A 200 -17.40 -1.84 25.94
N ALA A 201 -18.23 -1.69 26.97
CA ALA A 201 -18.51 -0.37 27.55
C ALA A 201 -17.33 0.23 28.34
N ASP A 202 -16.33 -0.59 28.67
CA ASP A 202 -15.16 -0.17 29.44
C ASP A 202 -13.88 -0.35 28.60
N PRO A 203 -13.29 0.73 28.06
CA PRO A 203 -12.10 0.63 27.22
C PRO A 203 -10.88 0.07 27.95
N PHE A 204 -10.87 0.02 29.28
CA PHE A 204 -9.79 -0.59 30.07
C PHE A 204 -9.98 -2.08 30.32
N ARG A 205 -11.14 -2.65 29.98
CA ARG A 205 -11.40 -4.10 30.00
C ARG A 205 -11.19 -4.76 28.65
N LEU A 206 -11.01 -3.97 27.62
CA LEU A 206 -10.51 -4.45 26.34
C LEU A 206 -9.07 -4.95 26.54
N PRO A 207 -8.66 -6.03 25.88
CA PRO A 207 -7.32 -6.59 26.07
C PRO A 207 -6.20 -5.58 25.85
N GLU A 208 -5.01 -5.88 26.35
CA GLU A 208 -3.79 -5.12 26.02
C GLU A 208 -3.28 -5.50 24.62
N TRP A 209 -4.03 -5.11 23.58
CA TRP A 209 -3.54 -5.06 22.20
C TRP A 209 -2.90 -3.71 21.93
N THR A 210 -1.94 -3.68 21.02
CA THR A 210 -0.99 -2.59 20.81
C THR A 210 -1.61 -1.22 20.48
N GLY A 211 -2.88 -1.16 20.07
CA GLY A 211 -3.65 0.09 19.92
C GLY A 211 -4.34 0.58 21.18
N HIS A 212 -4.93 -0.34 21.95
CA HIS A 212 -5.55 -0.03 23.24
C HIS A 212 -4.51 0.27 24.32
N ARG A 213 -3.26 -0.12 24.08
CA ARG A 213 -2.09 0.42 24.79
C ARG A 213 -1.95 1.91 24.62
N MET A 214 -2.66 2.60 23.73
CA MET A 214 -2.64 4.05 23.66
C MET A 214 -3.75 4.69 24.50
N ILE A 215 -4.73 3.92 24.98
CA ILE A 215 -5.81 4.46 25.79
C ILE A 215 -5.30 4.78 27.20
N ARG A 216 -5.55 6.00 27.68
CA ARG A 216 -5.12 6.51 28.98
C ARG A 216 -6.21 7.33 29.65
N ALA A 217 -6.23 7.32 30.98
CA ALA A 217 -6.97 8.31 31.75
C ALA A 217 -6.05 9.52 32.01
N VAL A 218 -6.43 10.70 31.52
CA VAL A 218 -5.69 11.95 31.70
C VAL A 218 -6.65 13.03 32.17
N GLY A 219 -6.45 13.54 33.39
CA GLY A 219 -7.26 14.64 33.93
C GLY A 219 -8.76 14.34 34.06
N GLY A 220 -9.15 13.07 34.24
CA GLY A 220 -10.55 12.63 34.30
C GLY A 220 -11.19 12.31 32.95
N SER A 221 -10.46 12.53 31.85
CA SER A 221 -10.87 12.16 30.49
C SER A 221 -10.17 10.88 30.03
N VAL A 222 -10.84 10.11 29.16
CA VAL A 222 -10.20 9.00 28.43
C VAL A 222 -9.64 9.56 27.13
N VAL A 223 -8.40 9.23 26.81
CA VAL A 223 -7.73 9.66 25.57
C VAL A 223 -7.09 8.47 24.87
N GLU A 224 -6.96 8.54 23.55
CA GLU A 224 -6.04 7.72 22.77
C GLU A 224 -4.78 8.53 22.48
N ALA A 225 -3.66 8.11 23.04
CA ALA A 225 -2.38 8.79 22.88
C ALA A 225 -1.80 8.60 21.47
N ARG A 226 -1.31 9.68 20.85
CA ARG A 226 -0.71 9.65 19.51
C ARG A 226 0.57 10.47 19.45
N MET A 227 1.44 10.17 18.50
CA MET A 227 2.71 10.89 18.29
C MET A 227 2.50 12.39 18.03
N HIS A 228 1.37 12.75 17.39
CA HIS A 228 1.05 14.12 17.00
C HIS A 228 -0.04 14.78 17.86
N GLY A 229 -0.23 14.28 19.08
CA GLY A 229 -1.16 14.79 20.08
C GLY A 229 -2.34 13.86 20.34
N ASP A 230 -2.71 13.76 21.61
CA ASP A 230 -3.75 12.85 22.10
C ASP A 230 -5.15 13.20 21.55
N LEU A 231 -5.95 12.17 21.31
CA LEU A 231 -7.36 12.30 20.93
C LEU A 231 -8.25 12.02 22.13
N ALA A 232 -9.24 12.89 22.39
CA ALA A 232 -10.24 12.59 23.41
C ALA A 232 -11.15 11.45 22.94
N LEU A 233 -11.30 10.41 23.77
CA LEU A 233 -12.13 9.24 23.49
C LEU A 233 -13.36 9.24 24.41
N SER A 234 -14.54 9.05 23.81
CA SER A 234 -15.80 8.82 24.51
C SER A 234 -16.35 7.46 24.12
N VAL A 235 -16.75 6.65 25.11
CA VAL A 235 -17.36 5.33 24.91
C VAL A 235 -18.77 5.37 25.47
N VAL A 236 -19.78 5.20 24.62
CA VAL A 236 -21.20 5.36 24.98
C VAL A 236 -21.98 4.10 24.61
N PRO A 237 -22.32 3.23 25.58
CA PRO A 237 -23.17 2.07 25.34
C PRO A 237 -24.65 2.44 25.28
N ASP A 238 -25.43 1.69 24.50
CA ASP A 238 -26.89 1.76 24.46
C ASP A 238 -27.54 0.36 24.34
N ALA A 239 -28.83 0.33 23.96
CA ALA A 239 -29.61 -0.89 23.84
C ALA A 239 -29.18 -1.81 22.67
N SER A 240 -28.49 -1.29 21.65
CA SER A 240 -28.08 -2.05 20.46
C SER A 240 -26.57 -2.21 20.31
N GLY A 241 -25.74 -1.52 21.09
CA GLY A 241 -24.28 -1.58 20.92
C GLY A 241 -23.51 -0.50 21.68
N VAL A 242 -22.31 -0.19 21.19
CA VAL A 242 -21.40 0.79 21.78
C VAL A 242 -20.85 1.74 20.72
N ASP A 243 -20.92 3.04 20.98
CA ASP A 243 -20.29 4.08 20.19
C ASP A 243 -18.93 4.47 20.77
N TYR A 244 -17.90 4.45 19.93
CA TYR A 244 -16.58 4.97 20.25
C TYR A 244 -16.35 6.24 19.45
N THR A 245 -16.18 7.38 20.12
CA THR A 245 -15.97 8.68 19.46
C THR A 245 -14.62 9.29 19.83
N TRP A 246 -13.76 9.49 18.84
CA TRP A 246 -12.51 10.22 18.96
C TRP A 246 -12.70 11.69 18.57
N ARG A 247 -12.07 12.62 19.29
CA ARG A 247 -12.17 14.07 19.06
C ARG A 247 -10.82 14.79 19.11
N ARG A 248 -10.65 15.79 18.25
CA ARG A 248 -9.56 16.78 18.27
C ARG A 248 -10.09 18.15 17.87
N GLY A 249 -10.14 19.09 18.80
CA GLY A 249 -10.82 20.37 18.57
C GLY A 249 -12.28 20.13 18.18
N ASP A 250 -12.71 20.73 17.06
CA ASP A 250 -14.07 20.59 16.53
C ASP A 250 -14.27 19.32 15.67
N ALA A 251 -13.20 18.60 15.34
CA ALA A 251 -13.28 17.38 14.54
C ALA A 251 -13.62 16.17 15.42
N SER A 252 -14.50 15.30 14.94
CA SER A 252 -14.87 14.05 15.62
C SER A 252 -15.11 12.91 14.63
N LYS A 253 -14.79 11.69 15.04
CA LYS A 253 -15.11 10.46 14.30
C LYS A 253 -15.72 9.44 15.25
N THR A 254 -16.83 8.84 14.86
CA THR A 254 -17.53 7.80 15.63
C THR A 254 -17.47 6.48 14.90
N VAL A 255 -17.14 5.41 15.62
CA VAL A 255 -17.28 4.03 15.17
C VAL A 255 -18.34 3.35 16.03
N ARG A 256 -19.33 2.77 15.36
CA ARG A 256 -20.41 1.98 15.97
C ARG A 256 -20.02 0.51 15.98
N ILE A 257 -20.14 -0.14 17.13
CA ILE A 257 -20.10 -1.60 17.21
C ILE A 257 -21.45 -2.10 17.71
N ASP A 258 -22.14 -2.89 16.89
CA ASP A 258 -23.44 -3.47 17.21
C ASP A 258 -23.28 -4.76 18.01
N VAL A 259 -24.13 -4.93 19.01
CA VAL A 259 -24.10 -6.05 19.96
C VAL A 259 -25.51 -6.60 20.14
N VAL A 260 -25.79 -7.70 19.45
CA VAL A 260 -27.14 -8.27 19.31
C VAL A 260 -27.18 -9.67 19.93
N ALA A 261 -28.25 -9.99 20.64
CA ALA A 261 -28.47 -11.35 21.14
C ALA A 261 -28.67 -12.31 19.96
N ALA A 262 -27.97 -13.45 19.96
CA ALA A 262 -28.00 -14.43 18.88
C ALA A 262 -28.17 -15.86 19.42
N SER A 263 -28.61 -16.77 18.55
CA SER A 263 -28.62 -18.19 18.90
C SER A 263 -27.19 -18.65 19.23
N GLY A 264 -26.97 -19.21 20.42
CA GLY A 264 -25.65 -19.65 20.86
C GLY A 264 -24.75 -18.57 21.47
N GLY A 265 -25.24 -17.34 21.67
CA GLY A 265 -24.49 -16.30 22.37
C GLY A 265 -24.87 -14.87 21.98
N THR A 266 -23.86 -14.08 21.64
CA THR A 266 -23.99 -12.66 21.29
C THR A 266 -23.26 -12.40 19.98
N GLY A 267 -23.98 -11.88 18.99
CA GLY A 267 -23.38 -11.39 17.75
C GLY A 267 -22.81 -9.98 17.97
N VAL A 268 -21.57 -9.78 17.53
CA VAL A 268 -20.90 -8.48 17.53
C VAL A 268 -20.47 -8.15 16.11
N SER A 269 -20.80 -6.96 15.61
CA SER A 269 -20.51 -6.56 14.23
C SER A 269 -20.21 -5.07 14.10
N VAL A 270 -19.52 -4.70 13.00
CA VAL A 270 -19.27 -3.29 12.64
C VAL A 270 -19.73 -3.05 11.22
N SER A 271 -20.57 -2.04 11.01
CA SER A 271 -21.04 -1.72 9.66
C SER A 271 -20.04 -0.91 8.85
N LEU A 272 -19.79 -1.35 7.62
CA LEU A 272 -18.90 -0.68 6.66
C LEU A 272 -19.65 0.20 5.65
N GLN A 273 -20.97 0.33 5.77
CA GLN A 273 -21.79 1.06 4.79
C GLN A 273 -21.35 2.51 4.55
N HIS A 274 -20.84 3.17 5.59
CA HIS A 274 -20.35 4.55 5.53
C HIS A 274 -18.86 4.66 5.18
N ILE A 275 -18.17 3.53 4.96
CA ILE A 275 -16.75 3.49 4.63
C ILE A 275 -16.61 3.58 3.10
N PRO A 276 -15.69 4.40 2.58
CA PRO A 276 -15.37 4.45 1.15
C PRO A 276 -15.01 3.06 0.63
N VAL A 277 -15.45 2.71 -0.58
CA VAL A 277 -15.39 1.34 -1.12
C VAL A 277 -13.95 0.85 -1.10
N GLU A 278 -13.02 1.66 -1.58
CA GLU A 278 -11.58 1.41 -1.65
C GLU A 278 -10.91 1.10 -0.30
N ALA A 279 -11.55 1.46 0.82
CA ALA A 279 -11.04 1.20 2.17
C ALA A 279 -11.74 0.02 2.85
N ARG A 280 -12.84 -0.51 2.29
CA ARG A 280 -13.68 -1.51 2.96
C ARG A 280 -12.97 -2.82 3.17
N ALA A 281 -12.29 -3.35 2.14
CA ALA A 281 -11.62 -4.64 2.24
C ALA A 281 -10.56 -4.65 3.35
N SER A 282 -9.64 -3.68 3.33
CA SER A 282 -8.60 -3.55 4.35
C SER A 282 -9.19 -3.33 5.75
N LEU A 283 -10.21 -2.48 5.87
CA LEU A 283 -10.83 -2.22 7.17
C LEU A 283 -11.62 -3.43 7.71
N ALA A 284 -12.30 -4.18 6.83
CA ALA A 284 -13.02 -5.41 7.19
C ALA A 284 -12.07 -6.45 7.78
N GLU A 285 -10.90 -6.63 7.17
CA GLU A 285 -9.90 -7.57 7.67
C GLU A 285 -9.38 -7.19 9.06
N ILE A 286 -9.04 -5.91 9.26
CA ILE A 286 -8.52 -5.39 10.53
C ILE A 286 -9.60 -5.51 11.61
N LEU A 287 -10.81 -4.99 11.37
CA LEU A 287 -11.92 -5.09 12.33
C LEU A 287 -12.31 -6.55 12.60
N GLY A 288 -12.19 -7.43 11.61
CA GLY A 288 -12.38 -8.86 11.81
C GLY A 288 -11.37 -9.45 12.79
N ALA A 289 -10.09 -9.06 12.70
CA ALA A 289 -9.06 -9.44 13.66
C ALA A 289 -9.37 -8.90 15.07
N GLU A 290 -9.84 -7.64 15.17
CA GLU A 290 -10.26 -7.05 16.45
C GLU A 290 -11.39 -7.84 17.12
N LEU A 291 -12.42 -8.18 16.35
CA LEU A 291 -13.58 -8.91 16.85
C LEU A 291 -13.19 -10.33 17.28
N ARG A 292 -12.30 -11.01 16.55
CA ARG A 292 -11.77 -12.32 16.96
C ARG A 292 -10.98 -12.23 18.26
N ALA A 293 -10.15 -11.19 18.41
CA ALA A 293 -9.40 -10.94 19.64
C ALA A 293 -10.34 -10.65 20.83
N LEU A 294 -11.36 -9.80 20.63
CA LEU A 294 -12.40 -9.55 21.61
C LEU A 294 -13.09 -10.85 22.04
N ALA A 295 -13.50 -11.68 21.08
CA ALA A 295 -14.16 -12.96 21.35
C ALA A 295 -13.27 -13.89 22.19
N ALA A 296 -12.00 -14.03 21.84
CA ALA A 296 -11.04 -14.83 22.58
C ALA A 296 -10.93 -14.39 24.05
N VAL A 297 -10.89 -13.09 24.29
CA VAL A 297 -10.73 -12.54 25.65
C VAL A 297 -11.99 -12.63 26.48
N VAL A 298 -13.15 -12.32 25.89
CA VAL A 298 -14.45 -12.49 26.57
C VAL A 298 -14.72 -13.98 26.89
N GLN A 299 -14.18 -14.90 26.11
CA GLN A 299 -14.24 -16.33 26.40
C GLN A 299 -13.24 -16.79 27.48
N GLY A 300 -12.24 -15.97 27.81
CA GLY A 300 -11.14 -16.34 28.71
C GLY A 300 -10.09 -17.23 28.04
N ARG A 301 -9.94 -17.12 26.72
CA ARG A 301 -9.06 -17.93 25.86
C ARG A 301 -8.13 -17.08 24.98
N PRO A 302 -7.28 -16.22 25.56
CA PRO A 302 -6.39 -15.33 24.80
C PRO A 302 -5.38 -16.09 23.92
N ASP A 303 -5.14 -17.38 24.20
CA ASP A 303 -4.35 -18.31 23.38
C ASP A 303 -4.94 -18.55 21.98
N GLN A 304 -6.22 -18.25 21.76
CA GLN A 304 -6.87 -18.37 20.45
C GLN A 304 -6.55 -17.24 19.47
N ILE A 305 -5.89 -16.17 19.93
CA ILE A 305 -5.46 -15.09 19.05
C ILE A 305 -4.26 -15.59 18.24
N THR A 306 -4.41 -15.63 16.92
CA THR A 306 -3.37 -16.15 16.02
C THR A 306 -2.15 -15.22 15.98
N ALA A 307 -1.00 -15.73 15.50
CA ALA A 307 0.17 -14.89 15.25
C ALA A 307 -0.11 -13.85 14.16
N GLU A 308 -0.81 -14.25 13.09
CA GLU A 308 -1.21 -13.37 12.00
C GLU A 308 -2.14 -12.24 12.45
N ASP A 309 -3.15 -12.54 13.27
CA ASP A 309 -4.01 -11.51 13.85
C ASP A 309 -3.18 -10.52 14.68
N ARG A 310 -2.23 -11.01 15.50
CA ARG A 310 -1.36 -10.13 16.30
C ARG A 310 -0.50 -9.22 15.43
N ASP A 311 0.19 -9.77 14.43
CA ASP A 311 1.06 -8.99 13.55
C ASP A 311 0.28 -7.93 12.77
N ARG A 312 -0.94 -8.27 12.31
CA ARG A 312 -1.83 -7.36 11.59
C ARG A 312 -2.31 -6.23 12.48
N LEU A 313 -2.74 -6.54 13.69
CA LEU A 313 -3.14 -5.54 14.69
C LEU A 313 -1.96 -4.65 15.07
N ASP A 314 -0.77 -5.20 15.29
CA ASP A 314 0.44 -4.42 15.63
C ASP A 314 0.82 -3.43 14.53
N ALA A 315 0.82 -3.87 13.27
CA ALA A 315 1.10 -3.01 12.12
C ALA A 315 0.07 -1.87 12.00
N TRP A 316 -1.22 -2.20 12.12
CA TRP A 316 -2.29 -1.20 12.06
C TRP A 316 -2.18 -0.14 13.17
N HIS A 317 -1.88 -0.57 14.40
CA HIS A 317 -1.76 0.35 15.53
C HIS A 317 -0.54 1.25 15.46
N LEU A 318 0.57 0.76 14.92
CA LEU A 318 1.73 1.60 14.65
C LEU A 318 1.37 2.73 13.67
N VAL A 319 0.59 2.42 12.63
CA VAL A 319 0.08 3.42 11.69
C VAL A 319 -0.84 4.41 12.40
N LEU A 320 -1.82 3.95 13.20
CA LEU A 320 -2.71 4.84 13.96
C LEU A 320 -1.93 5.76 14.91
N HIS A 321 -0.93 5.24 15.59
CA HIS A 321 -0.09 6.02 16.50
C HIS A 321 0.64 7.19 15.82
N GLN A 322 1.03 7.01 14.55
CA GLN A 322 1.75 8.00 13.74
C GLN A 322 0.81 8.93 12.94
N ARG A 323 -0.51 8.74 12.98
CA ARG A 323 -1.45 9.59 12.21
C ARG A 323 -1.61 10.97 12.83
N VAL A 324 -1.57 12.00 11.99
CA VAL A 324 -1.78 13.41 12.37
C VAL A 324 -3.27 13.76 12.54
N GLY A 325 -4.18 13.03 11.90
CA GLY A 325 -5.63 13.31 11.90
C GLY A 325 -6.44 12.59 12.99
N VAL A 326 -7.77 12.81 12.97
CA VAL A 326 -8.80 12.04 13.70
C VAL A 326 -9.33 10.92 12.81
#